data_AF-K4AGZ4-F1
#
_entry.id   AF-K4AGZ4-F1
#
_cell.length_a   1.000
_cell.length_b   1.000
_cell.length_c   1.000
_cell.angle_alpha   90.00
_cell.angle_beta   90.00
_cell.angle_gamma   90.00
#
_symmetry.space_group_name_H-M   'P 1'
#
loop_
_entity.id
_entity.type
_entity.pdbx_description
1 polymer ?
#
loop_
_entity_poly.entity_id
_entity_poly.type
_entity_poly.pdbx_seq_one_letter_code
_entity_poly.pdbx_strand_id
1 'polypeptide(L)'
;MKLGGQMGMRRMSLHIAQVIRWKRSPTDENAACLDNEIKYDQDFDYHYFGFKTQQRYYLLKPGGKVDERPQDMLMRVSVGIHKDDTLYKNCTIYKRLACYYIRLPHL
;
A
#
# COMPACT_ATOMS: atom_id res chain seq x y z
N MET A 1 23.36 31.69 -14.47
CA MET A 1 23.20 30.43 -15.21
C MET A 1 21.78 29.92 -14.99
N LYS A 2 20.94 29.98 -16.03
CA LYS A 2 19.61 29.36 -16.05
C LYS A 2 19.80 27.85 -16.26
N LEU A 3 19.16 27.02 -15.44
CA LEU A 3 18.81 25.64 -15.80
C LEU A 3 17.34 25.41 -15.43
N GLY A 4 16.46 26.01 -16.24
CA GLY A 4 15.14 25.43 -16.47
C GLY A 4 15.29 24.35 -17.54
N GLY A 5 14.79 23.15 -17.29
CA GLY A 5 14.85 22.07 -18.28
C GLY A 5 14.49 20.71 -17.69
N GLN A 6 13.21 20.36 -17.75
CA GLN A 6 12.69 18.99 -17.83
C GLN A 6 13.35 17.95 -16.90
N MET A 7 12.92 17.87 -15.63
CA MET A 7 13.01 16.58 -14.92
C MET A 7 11.90 15.68 -15.46
N GLY A 8 12.19 15.04 -16.59
CA GLY A 8 11.34 14.02 -17.18
C GLY A 8 10.99 12.98 -16.13
N MET A 9 9.69 12.83 -15.86
CA MET A 9 9.07 11.66 -15.24
C MET A 9 9.59 10.43 -15.97
N ARG A 10 10.68 9.84 -15.46
CA ARG A 10 11.20 8.59 -15.98
C ARG A 10 10.09 7.57 -15.78
N ARG A 11 9.63 7.01 -16.90
CA ARG A 11 8.66 5.92 -17.02
C ARG A 11 8.76 4.98 -15.81
N MET A 12 7.92 5.21 -14.79
CA MET A 12 7.56 4.15 -13.85
C MET A 12 6.82 3.12 -14.68
N SER A 13 7.35 1.91 -14.76
CA SER A 13 6.78 0.78 -15.48
C SER A 13 5.26 0.76 -15.31
N LEU A 14 4.52 0.79 -16.43
CA LEU A 14 3.09 1.10 -16.51
C LEU A 14 2.17 0.24 -15.59
N HIS A 15 2.66 -0.87 -15.04
CA HIS A 15 1.92 -1.73 -14.12
C HIS A 15 1.82 -1.24 -12.67
N ILE A 16 2.86 -0.59 -12.13
CA ILE A 16 2.84 -0.04 -10.74
C ILE A 16 2.09 1.28 -10.67
N ALA A 17 1.95 1.98 -11.81
CA ALA A 17 1.19 3.20 -11.90
C ALA A 17 -0.30 2.97 -11.60
N GLN A 18 -0.90 1.82 -11.91
CA GLN A 18 -2.36 1.63 -11.75
C GLN A 18 -2.81 1.63 -10.28
N VAL A 19 -2.01 1.07 -9.36
CA VAL A 19 -2.34 1.01 -7.94
C VAL A 19 -2.00 2.33 -7.21
N ILE A 20 -0.82 2.90 -7.47
CA ILE A 20 -0.43 4.19 -6.86
C ILE A 20 -1.27 5.35 -7.43
N ARG A 21 -1.72 5.25 -8.69
CA ARG A 21 -2.68 6.18 -9.30
C ARG A 21 -4.06 6.07 -8.64
N TRP A 22 -4.44 4.93 -8.05
CA TRP A 22 -5.70 4.79 -7.32
C TRP A 22 -5.68 5.55 -5.98
N LYS A 23 -4.53 5.59 -5.29
CA LYS A 23 -4.29 6.51 -4.15
C LYS A 23 -4.33 8.00 -4.57
N ARG A 24 -4.36 8.30 -5.87
CA ARG A 24 -4.36 9.65 -6.46
C ARG A 24 -5.55 9.93 -7.39
N SER A 25 -6.51 9.01 -7.53
CA SER A 25 -7.69 9.23 -8.38
C SER A 25 -8.84 9.84 -7.57
N PRO A 26 -9.51 10.89 -8.09
CA PRO A 26 -10.32 11.82 -7.31
C PRO A 26 -11.79 11.35 -7.24
N THR A 27 -12.10 10.48 -6.30
CA THR A 27 -13.36 10.57 -5.57
C THR A 27 -12.97 10.77 -4.11
N ASP A 28 -12.62 12.03 -3.78
CA ASP A 28 -11.84 12.43 -2.60
C ASP A 28 -12.44 11.94 -1.25
N GLU A 29 -13.74 11.68 -1.20
CA GLU A 29 -14.44 11.19 -0.01
C GLU A 29 -14.02 9.76 0.37
N ASN A 30 -13.79 8.90 -0.62
CA ASN A 30 -13.44 7.49 -0.39
C ASN A 30 -11.98 7.34 0.03
N ALA A 31 -11.08 8.10 -0.62
CA ALA A 31 -9.66 8.07 -0.33
C ALA A 31 -9.36 8.55 1.10
N ALA A 32 -9.97 9.67 1.52
CA ALA A 32 -9.81 10.19 2.88
C ALA A 32 -10.31 9.20 3.95
N CYS A 33 -11.42 8.51 3.69
CA CYS A 33 -11.94 7.49 4.61
C CYS A 33 -10.99 6.29 4.74
N LEU A 34 -10.38 5.84 3.65
CA LEU A 34 -9.44 4.72 3.67
C LEU A 34 -8.12 5.09 4.34
N ASP A 35 -7.58 6.29 4.07
CA ASP A 35 -6.36 6.77 4.73
C ASP A 35 -6.54 6.91 6.24
N ASN A 36 -7.73 7.31 6.71
CA ASN A 36 -8.05 7.38 8.14
C ASN A 36 -8.18 6.00 8.82
N GLU A 37 -8.50 4.95 8.07
CA GLU A 37 -8.65 3.60 8.62
C GLU A 37 -7.29 2.88 8.78
N ILE A 38 -6.26 3.31 8.05
CA ILE A 38 -4.93 2.73 8.13
C ILE A 38 -4.26 3.10 9.45
N LYS A 39 -3.89 2.08 10.23
CA LYS A 39 -3.20 2.25 11.52
C LYS A 39 -1.73 1.89 11.39
N TYR A 40 -0.88 2.88 11.13
CA TYR A 40 0.55 2.67 10.95
C TYR A 40 1.30 2.19 12.20
N ASP A 41 0.74 2.37 13.41
CA ASP A 41 1.34 1.85 14.64
C ASP A 41 1.43 0.31 14.63
N GLN A 42 0.55 -0.35 13.87
CA GLN A 42 0.53 -1.81 13.73
C GLN A 42 1.71 -2.36 12.91
N ASP A 43 2.47 -1.51 12.21
CA ASP A 43 3.69 -1.94 11.53
C ASP A 43 4.76 -2.45 12.52
N PHE A 44 4.72 -1.99 13.77
CA PHE A 44 5.66 -2.41 14.82
C PHE A 44 5.32 -3.77 15.44
N ASP A 45 4.08 -4.25 15.25
CA ASP A 45 3.65 -5.54 15.77
C ASP A 45 4.11 -6.71 14.89
N TYR A 46 4.71 -6.44 13.73
CA TYR A 46 5.27 -7.49 12.87
C TYR A 46 6.57 -8.06 13.45
N HIS A 47 6.64 -9.39 13.50
CA HIS A 47 7.90 -10.08 13.74
C HIS A 47 8.95 -9.72 12.67
N TYR A 48 10.20 -9.54 13.10
CA TYR A 48 11.32 -9.16 12.22
C TYR A 48 11.45 -10.04 10.97
N PHE A 49 11.33 -11.36 11.11
CA PHE A 49 11.40 -12.29 9.98
C PHE A 49 10.23 -12.16 9.00
N GLY A 50 9.01 -11.98 9.53
CA GLY A 50 7.83 -11.71 8.72
C GLY A 50 7.96 -10.39 7.94
N PHE A 51 8.45 -9.34 8.60
CA PHE A 51 8.72 -8.06 7.95
C PHE A 51 9.80 -8.18 6.86
N LYS A 52 10.93 -8.86 7.13
CA LYS A 52 12.00 -9.03 6.13
C LYS A 52 11.56 -9.85 4.92
N THR A 53 10.71 -10.84 5.12
CA THR A 53 10.10 -11.62 4.02
C THR A 53 9.19 -10.74 3.17
N GLN A 54 8.32 -9.95 3.81
CA GLN A 54 7.48 -8.96 3.12
C GLN A 54 8.31 -7.94 2.34
N GLN A 55 9.35 -7.43 2.99
CA GLN A 55 10.32 -6.51 2.39
C GLN A 55 11.01 -7.12 1.17
N ARG A 56 11.28 -8.44 1.16
CA ARG A 56 11.96 -9.09 0.03
C ARG A 56 11.04 -9.30 -1.17
N TYR A 57 9.80 -9.77 -0.95
CA TYR A 57 8.94 -10.31 -2.02
C TYR A 57 7.68 -9.49 -2.33
N TYR A 58 7.10 -8.78 -1.36
CA TYR A 58 5.72 -8.29 -1.47
C TYR A 58 5.61 -6.76 -1.53
N LEU A 59 6.50 -6.04 -0.84
CA LEU A 59 6.52 -4.58 -0.86
C LEU A 59 7.08 -4.06 -2.18
N LEU A 60 6.46 -3.03 -2.73
CA LEU A 60 6.91 -2.39 -3.96
C LEU A 60 8.24 -1.67 -3.77
N LYS A 61 9.13 -1.84 -4.76
CA LYS A 61 10.46 -1.26 -4.78
C LYS A 61 10.72 -0.44 -6.04
N PRO A 62 10.03 0.70 -6.24
CA PRO A 62 10.36 1.56 -7.37
C PRO A 62 11.82 2.01 -7.27
N GLY A 63 12.61 1.70 -8.29
CA GLY A 63 14.05 2.03 -8.29
C GLY A 63 14.88 1.27 -7.26
N GLY A 64 14.42 0.10 -6.79
CA GLY A 64 15.19 -0.78 -5.89
C GLY A 64 15.15 -0.40 -4.40
N LYS A 65 14.52 0.73 -4.05
CA LYS A 65 14.26 1.13 -2.67
C LYS A 65 12.84 0.75 -2.27
N VAL A 66 12.68 0.20 -1.07
CA VAL A 66 11.36 -0.10 -0.50
C VAL A 66 10.65 1.21 -0.19
N ASP A 67 9.55 1.46 -0.89
CA ASP A 67 8.78 2.71 -0.82
C ASP A 67 7.37 2.50 -0.24
N GLU A 68 7.00 1.25 0.00
CA GLU A 68 5.68 0.86 0.51
C GLU A 68 5.78 0.26 1.91
N ARG A 69 4.81 0.58 2.78
CA ARG A 69 4.69 -0.01 4.12
C ARG A 69 3.80 -1.27 4.12
N PRO A 70 3.95 -2.18 5.10
CA PRO A 70 3.07 -3.35 5.23
C PRO A 70 1.59 -3.00 5.24
N GLN A 71 1.17 -1.97 5.98
CA GLN A 71 -0.24 -1.54 5.95
C GLN A 71 -0.71 -1.07 4.56
N ASP A 72 0.12 -0.31 3.84
CA ASP A 72 -0.22 0.15 2.47
C ASP A 72 -0.39 -1.05 1.52
N MET A 73 0.47 -2.06 1.69
CA MET A 73 0.39 -3.31 0.93
C MET A 73 -0.94 -4.05 1.20
N LEU A 74 -1.37 -4.14 2.45
CA LEU A 74 -2.65 -4.75 2.81
C LEU A 74 -3.84 -3.97 2.27
N MET A 75 -3.78 -2.64 2.33
CA MET A 75 -4.83 -1.78 1.76
C MET A 75 -4.93 -1.98 0.25
N ARG A 76 -3.79 -2.03 -0.45
CA ARG A 76 -3.75 -2.37 -1.88
C ARG A 76 -4.43 -3.71 -2.17
N VAL A 77 -4.11 -4.76 -1.41
CA VAL A 77 -4.71 -6.08 -1.60
C VAL A 77 -6.22 -6.03 -1.39
N SER A 78 -6.66 -5.33 -0.34
CA SER A 78 -8.08 -5.15 -0.05
C SER A 78 -8.84 -4.48 -1.20
N VAL A 79 -8.28 -3.41 -1.76
CA VAL A 79 -8.86 -2.69 -2.91
C VAL A 79 -8.86 -3.59 -4.16
N GLY A 80 -7.80 -4.36 -4.38
CA GLY A 80 -7.69 -5.28 -5.52
C GLY A 80 -8.74 -6.41 -5.50
N ILE A 81 -9.17 -6.85 -4.31
CA ILE A 81 -10.23 -7.86 -4.13
C ILE A 81 -11.61 -7.26 -4.43
N HIS A 82 -11.84 -6.03 -4.02
CA HIS A 82 -13.12 -5.34 -4.12
C HIS A 82 -13.07 -4.20 -5.14
N LYS A 83 -12.85 -4.59 -6.40
CA LYS A 83 -12.75 -3.67 -7.56
C LYS A 83 -13.95 -2.73 -7.71
N ASP A 84 -15.12 -3.12 -7.19
CA ASP A 84 -16.35 -2.34 -7.21
C ASP A 84 -16.56 -1.64 -5.86
N ASP A 85 -16.03 -0.41 -5.74
CA ASP A 85 -16.27 0.74 -4.83
C ASP A 85 -16.97 0.54 -3.47
N THR A 86 -16.92 -0.65 -2.88
CA THR A 86 -17.62 -0.94 -1.64
C THR A 86 -16.69 -0.67 -0.46
N LEU A 87 -16.56 0.62 -0.09
CA LEU A 87 -15.73 1.08 1.03
C LEU A 87 -15.82 0.20 2.29
N TYR A 88 -17.04 -0.17 2.70
CA TYR A 88 -17.23 -0.95 3.93
C TYR A 88 -16.61 -2.35 3.85
N LYS A 89 -16.58 -2.96 2.66
CA LYS A 89 -15.95 -4.27 2.44
C LYS A 89 -14.43 -4.14 2.46
N ASN A 90 -13.89 -3.05 1.91
CA ASN A 90 -12.46 -2.75 1.94
C ASN A 90 -11.95 -2.65 3.37
N CYS A 91 -12.59 -1.83 4.20
CA CYS A 91 -12.19 -1.70 5.60
C CYS A 91 -12.31 -3.04 6.36
N THR A 92 -13.32 -3.85 6.05
CA THR A 92 -13.50 -5.17 6.69
C THR A 92 -12.41 -6.16 6.30
N ILE A 93 -12.06 -6.25 5.02
CA ILE A 93 -10.96 -7.10 4.55
C ILE A 93 -9.63 -6.63 5.09
N TYR A 94 -9.34 -5.32 5.02
CA TYR A 94 -8.13 -4.75 5.60
C TYR A 94 -7.99 -5.13 7.08
N LYS A 95 -9.03 -4.95 7.90
CA LYS A 95 -9.02 -5.33 9.33
C LYS A 95 -8.78 -6.81 9.54
N ARG A 96 -9.40 -7.67 8.72
CA ARG A 96 -9.19 -9.14 8.78
C ARG A 96 -7.76 -9.52 8.42
N LEU A 97 -7.21 -8.94 7.35
CA LEU A 97 -5.84 -9.19 6.91
C LEU A 97 -4.83 -8.69 7.95
N ALA A 98 -4.98 -7.45 8.42
CA ALA A 98 -4.11 -6.88 9.45
C ALA A 98 -4.12 -7.75 10.71
N CYS A 99 -5.31 -8.15 11.17
CA CYS A 99 -5.44 -9.06 12.31
C CYS A 99 -4.78 -10.43 12.05
N TYR A 100 -4.90 -10.99 10.85
CA TYR A 100 -4.29 -12.27 10.50
C TYR A 100 -2.76 -12.19 10.51
N TYR A 101 -2.20 -11.19 9.85
CA TYR A 101 -0.74 -11.04 9.75
C TYR A 101 -0.06 -10.66 11.08
N ILE A 102 -0.77 -10.00 11.98
CA ILE A 102 -0.25 -9.60 13.29
C ILE A 102 -0.48 -10.69 14.34
N ARG A 103 -1.65 -11.32 14.36
CA ARG A 103 -2.02 -12.30 15.39
C ARG A 103 -1.55 -13.71 15.09
N LEU A 104 -1.13 -14.02 13.86
CA LEU A 104 -0.63 -15.36 13.54
C LEU A 104 0.63 -15.66 14.35
N PRO A 105 0.56 -16.63 15.27
CA PRO A 105 1.74 -17.08 15.98
C PRO A 105 2.52 -17.99 15.02
N HIS A 106 3.75 -17.59 14.71
CA HIS A 106 4.81 -18.44 14.18
C HIS A 106 4.81 -18.70 12.65
N LEU A 107 5.69 -17.97 11.99
CA LEU A 107 6.74 -18.55 11.15
C LEU A 107 8.10 -18.07 11.66
#